data_AF-A0A7Y4QGF0-F1
#
_entry.id   AF-A0A7Y4QGF0-F1
#
_cell.length_a   1.000
_cell.length_b   1.000
_cell.length_c   1.000
_cell.angle_alpha   90.00
_cell.angle_beta   90.00
_cell.angle_gamma   90.00
#
_symmetry.space_group_name_H-M   'P 1'
#
loop_
_entity.id
_entity.type
_entity.pdbx_description
1 polymer ?
#
loop_
_entity_poly.entity_id
_entity_poly.type
_entity_poly.pdbx_seq_one_letter_code
_entity_poly.pdbx_strand_id
1 'polypeptide(L)'
;MKLLLCLIASQKSPLFFVSNPAVSCFNKAMQRRASFALFYCCSLVASLAAQTLLIPARSEQGLGARHLTNQFSEPLIPGWVALGYVPQFLTRLCPVNVTNISDGRTNIGTFHVAPDYLAIGNDDDYLLTPLTPRTAQGIADSLACTLPTRKMVDAIYAAADVKLEPQPIPSTPAMTTFPVFAQHNEIVRTQRAAFLGTHPLGALVAGHKKDVVISAKLSGTTNKVAIYGWHRTNGAPIQPLYTGHSENWVDYSHGIRLVSHLMFVNGKPMNVASVLADPKLCGLISDEGVITHASYSGTVSTPRPLGQWNRKWPEDFLPGGHFGEMVAELQLSRDVRVHINAPSPDSFAPNKPVLLIFYALPNGNTIEQTIGKTLQPGDDWHFDIQHIGAQTRFLRHMLTNQTVVVAYLENSLKSWPAWRRKFGDTGIRNDIFITVKQIFTGYDVRVVFTGHSGGGSLTFGLLNSAAGVPSDVERIAFLDSNYAYATTNHLAKLTHWLKASTNNNLTVLAYDDANALLEGKSFVSAEGGTWGRSHAMLRDLGVIFPFTSMTNDTLRTHTALDGRIQFLLKENPDRKILHTVQVERNGFIHAMLTGTPLEGNGYEYLGPRAYTNWIAFP
;
A
#
# COMPACT_ATOMS: atom_id res chain seq x y z
N MET A 1 -6.22 -56.14 49.75
CA MET A 1 -4.93 -56.89 49.77
C MET A 1 -3.81 -55.87 49.55
N LYS A 2 -2.72 -55.84 50.34
CA LYS A 2 -1.55 -56.76 50.34
C LYS A 2 -0.89 -56.82 48.95
N LEU A 3 0.25 -56.13 48.73
CA LEU A 3 1.66 -56.45 49.10
C LEU A 3 2.28 -57.45 48.08
N LEU A 4 3.54 -57.35 47.64
CA LEU A 4 4.87 -57.24 48.30
C LEU A 4 5.77 -56.20 47.54
N LEU A 5 6.54 -55.29 48.18
CA LEU A 5 7.95 -55.41 48.70
C LEU A 5 9.07 -55.41 47.61
N CYS A 6 10.30 -54.87 47.79
CA CYS A 6 10.88 -53.88 48.75
C CYS A 6 12.38 -53.60 48.36
N LEU A 7 13.38 -53.17 49.16
CA LEU A 7 13.58 -52.86 50.61
C LEU A 7 14.78 -51.88 50.79
N ILE A 8 15.00 -51.43 52.04
CA ILE A 8 16.27 -50.91 52.64
C ILE A 8 16.81 -49.52 52.22
N ALA A 9 17.42 -48.70 53.10
CA ALA A 9 16.95 -48.18 54.39
C ALA A 9 17.89 -47.12 55.04
N SER A 10 17.30 -45.99 55.49
CA SER A 10 17.74 -45.17 56.65
C SER A 10 19.00 -44.27 56.47
N GLN A 11 19.30 -43.28 57.32
CA GLN A 11 18.86 -43.07 58.72
C GLN A 11 18.91 -41.60 59.24
N LYS A 12 17.99 -41.26 60.18
CA LYS A 12 18.06 -40.25 61.28
C LYS A 12 18.25 -38.73 61.02
N SER A 13 17.18 -38.00 61.40
CA SER A 13 17.15 -36.92 62.42
C SER A 13 17.65 -35.49 62.11
N PRO A 14 16.93 -34.43 62.58
CA PRO A 14 17.35 -33.02 62.48
C PRO A 14 18.03 -32.49 63.76
N LEU A 15 18.81 -31.41 63.62
CA LEU A 15 19.21 -30.51 64.72
C LEU A 15 19.55 -29.10 64.17
N PHE A 16 19.47 -28.08 65.03
CA PHE A 16 19.72 -26.67 64.71
C PHE A 16 21.23 -26.37 64.50
N PHE A 17 21.58 -25.39 63.67
CA PHE A 17 22.11 -24.07 64.12
C PHE A 17 22.53 -23.10 62.98
N VAL A 18 22.59 -21.80 63.32
CA VAL A 18 23.22 -20.63 62.65
C VAL A 18 22.95 -20.38 61.15
N SER A 19 22.28 -19.25 60.88
CA SER A 19 22.31 -18.57 59.58
C SER A 19 23.63 -17.82 59.34
N ASN A 20 24.31 -18.05 58.21
CA ASN A 20 25.56 -17.36 57.85
C ASN A 20 25.43 -16.56 56.52
N PRO A 21 25.48 -15.21 56.54
CA PRO A 21 25.08 -14.36 55.40
C PRO A 21 26.20 -14.10 54.36
N ALA A 22 26.78 -15.16 53.78
CA ALA A 22 27.91 -15.02 52.83
C ALA A 22 27.55 -15.21 51.33
N VAL A 23 26.48 -15.93 50.99
CA VAL A 23 26.26 -16.44 49.61
C VAL A 23 25.40 -15.50 48.73
N SER A 24 24.80 -14.45 49.31
CA SER A 24 23.82 -13.58 48.61
C SER A 24 24.42 -12.58 47.61
N CYS A 25 25.71 -12.22 47.76
CA CYS A 25 26.31 -11.11 47.02
C CYS A 25 26.76 -11.44 45.58
N PHE A 26 27.23 -12.65 45.30
CA PHE A 26 27.84 -12.97 43.99
C PHE A 26 26.83 -13.00 42.83
N ASN A 27 25.67 -13.64 43.01
CA ASN A 27 24.66 -13.72 41.94
C ASN A 27 24.09 -12.35 41.52
N LYS A 28 23.85 -11.44 42.48
CA LYS A 28 23.34 -10.09 42.18
C LYS A 28 24.36 -9.23 41.42
N ALA A 29 25.66 -9.41 41.66
CA ALA A 29 26.71 -8.73 40.90
C ALA A 29 26.78 -9.22 39.45
N MET A 30 26.68 -10.54 39.24
CA MET A 30 26.75 -11.16 37.91
C MET A 30 25.51 -10.82 37.06
N GLN A 31 24.31 -10.90 37.64
CA GLN A 31 23.07 -10.46 36.98
C GLN A 31 23.12 -8.96 36.62
N ARG A 32 23.55 -8.08 37.54
CA ARG A 32 23.69 -6.64 37.23
C ARG A 32 24.67 -6.37 36.09
N ARG A 33 25.79 -7.09 36.01
CA ARG A 33 26.75 -6.98 34.88
C ARG A 33 26.14 -7.47 33.57
N ALA A 34 25.40 -8.58 33.58
CA ALA A 34 24.70 -9.07 32.38
C ALA A 34 23.63 -8.06 31.90
N SER A 35 22.80 -7.53 32.80
CA SER A 35 21.81 -6.51 32.46
C SER A 35 22.44 -5.20 31.96
N PHE A 36 23.54 -4.75 32.55
CA PHE A 36 24.29 -3.59 32.05
C PHE A 36 24.87 -3.83 30.66
N ALA A 37 25.51 -4.97 30.43
CA ALA A 37 26.07 -5.34 29.12
C ALA A 37 24.98 -5.42 28.04
N LEU A 38 23.82 -6.00 28.37
CA LEU A 38 22.68 -6.08 27.45
C LEU A 38 22.09 -4.70 27.15
N PHE A 39 21.93 -3.83 28.17
CA PHE A 39 21.50 -2.44 27.95
C PHE A 39 22.50 -1.66 27.08
N TYR A 40 23.81 -1.80 27.33
CA TYR A 40 24.85 -1.13 26.55
C TYR A 40 24.85 -1.62 25.09
N CYS A 41 24.72 -2.94 24.88
CA CYS A 41 24.66 -3.54 23.55
C CYS A 41 23.42 -3.09 22.79
N CYS A 42 22.23 -3.10 23.43
CA CYS A 42 21.01 -2.56 22.82
C CYS A 42 21.11 -1.06 22.53
N SER A 43 21.74 -0.25 23.39
CA SER A 43 21.94 1.18 23.12
C SER A 43 22.95 1.43 21.99
N LEU A 44 23.98 0.59 21.86
CA LEU A 44 24.94 0.61 20.75
C LEU A 44 24.27 0.23 19.42
N VAL A 45 23.49 -0.85 19.39
CA VAL A 45 22.73 -1.27 18.20
C VAL A 45 21.70 -0.21 17.79
N ALA A 46 20.98 0.37 18.75
CA ALA A 46 20.07 1.50 18.49
C ALA A 46 20.81 2.75 17.99
N SER A 47 22.02 3.03 18.48
CA SER A 47 22.85 4.15 18.03
C SER A 47 23.36 3.96 16.60
N LEU A 48 23.84 2.75 16.27
CA LEU A 48 24.28 2.39 14.91
C LEU A 48 23.12 2.40 13.91
N ALA A 49 21.95 1.88 14.30
CA ALA A 49 20.74 1.92 13.50
C ALA A 49 20.24 3.36 13.27
N ALA A 50 20.34 4.25 14.26
CA ALA A 50 19.98 5.67 14.12
C ALA A 50 20.98 6.47 13.25
N GLN A 51 22.16 5.91 12.92
CA GLN A 51 23.21 6.56 12.13
C GLN A 51 23.19 6.19 10.64
N THR A 52 22.29 5.31 10.18
CA THR A 52 22.26 4.83 8.79
C THR A 52 20.85 4.82 8.21
N LEU A 53 20.65 5.37 7.01
CA LEU A 53 19.41 5.23 6.25
C LEU A 53 19.24 3.78 5.75
N LEU A 54 18.03 3.24 5.85
CA LEU A 54 17.68 1.90 5.37
C LEU A 54 17.45 1.85 3.85
N ILE A 55 18.45 2.29 3.09
CA ILE A 55 18.44 2.26 1.62
C ILE A 55 18.94 0.87 1.15
N PRO A 56 18.21 0.15 0.28
CA PRO A 56 18.64 -1.14 -0.24
C PRO A 56 19.96 -1.08 -1.04
N ALA A 57 20.67 -2.20 -1.09
CA ALA A 57 21.85 -2.34 -1.94
C ALA A 57 21.47 -2.15 -3.43
N ARG A 58 22.28 -1.36 -4.15
CA ARG A 58 22.09 -1.07 -5.59
C ARG A 58 22.06 -2.36 -6.41
N SER A 59 21.13 -2.45 -7.36
CA SER A 59 21.25 -3.41 -8.47
C SER A 59 22.45 -3.03 -9.38
N GLU A 60 23.04 -4.00 -10.07
CA GLU A 60 24.40 -3.90 -10.66
C GLU A 60 24.54 -2.99 -11.90
N GLN A 61 23.70 -1.97 -12.07
CA GLN A 61 23.88 -0.94 -13.10
C GLN A 61 23.85 0.46 -12.46
N GLY A 62 25.04 1.04 -12.30
CA GLY A 62 25.28 2.31 -11.61
C GLY A 62 24.84 3.56 -12.41
N LEU A 63 23.58 3.62 -12.81
CA LEU A 63 23.01 4.71 -13.61
C LEU A 63 23.07 6.04 -12.85
N GLY A 64 23.81 7.00 -13.39
CA GLY A 64 23.86 8.38 -12.89
C GLY A 64 22.54 9.12 -13.11
N ALA A 65 22.33 10.21 -12.36
CA ALA A 65 21.14 11.05 -12.48
C ALA A 65 20.81 11.42 -13.93
N ARG A 66 21.79 11.82 -14.74
CA ARG A 66 21.56 12.19 -16.15
C ARG A 66 21.00 11.06 -17.02
N HIS A 67 21.20 9.80 -16.64
CA HIS A 67 20.56 8.66 -17.30
C HIS A 67 19.10 8.50 -16.83
N LEU A 68 18.85 8.59 -15.52
CA LEU A 68 17.52 8.48 -14.91
C LEU A 68 16.58 9.63 -15.35
N THR A 69 17.11 10.86 -15.45
CA THR A 69 16.31 12.08 -15.62
C THR A 69 15.75 12.31 -17.02
N ASN A 70 16.12 11.51 -18.03
CA ASN A 70 15.55 11.61 -19.38
C ASN A 70 14.03 11.34 -19.41
N GLN A 71 13.46 10.83 -18.31
CA GLN A 71 12.02 10.67 -18.09
C GLN A 71 11.61 11.24 -16.71
N PHE A 72 12.23 12.32 -16.23
CA PHE A 72 11.98 12.86 -14.88
C PHE A 72 10.48 13.10 -14.63
N SER A 73 9.94 12.39 -13.65
CA SER A 73 8.54 12.49 -13.23
C SER A 73 8.46 12.11 -11.75
N GLU A 74 7.84 12.96 -10.93
CA GLU A 74 7.80 12.78 -9.47
C GLU A 74 7.30 11.39 -9.01
N PRO A 75 6.28 10.76 -9.63
CA PRO A 75 5.83 9.42 -9.24
C PRO A 75 6.88 8.30 -9.41
N LEU A 76 7.96 8.51 -10.17
CA LEU A 76 9.04 7.51 -10.32
C LEU A 76 10.06 7.58 -9.17
N ILE A 77 10.17 8.72 -8.48
CA ILE A 77 11.25 8.96 -7.52
C ILE A 77 11.20 7.99 -6.31
N PRO A 78 10.04 7.67 -5.70
CA PRO A 78 9.98 6.64 -4.65
C PRO A 78 10.46 5.27 -5.12
N GLY A 79 10.18 4.91 -6.38
CA GLY A 79 10.65 3.66 -6.99
C GLY A 79 12.16 3.64 -7.18
N TRP A 80 12.77 4.75 -7.60
CA TRP A 80 14.23 4.87 -7.71
C TRP A 80 14.93 4.82 -6.34
N VAL A 81 14.37 5.48 -5.32
CA VAL A 81 14.88 5.39 -3.94
C VAL A 81 14.79 3.96 -3.40
N ALA A 82 13.66 3.27 -3.62
CA ALA A 82 13.46 1.87 -3.21
C ALA A 82 14.34 0.85 -3.98
N LEU A 83 14.94 1.26 -5.11
CA LEU A 83 15.92 0.46 -5.87
C LEU A 83 17.38 0.83 -5.55
N GLY A 84 17.61 1.72 -4.58
CA GLY A 84 18.96 2.12 -4.15
C GLY A 84 19.66 3.16 -5.04
N TYR A 85 18.95 3.80 -5.98
CA TYR A 85 19.48 4.90 -6.81
C TYR A 85 19.61 6.21 -6.01
N VAL A 86 20.23 6.15 -4.84
CA VAL A 86 20.57 7.28 -3.97
C VAL A 86 22.09 7.31 -3.80
N PRO A 87 22.76 8.47 -3.78
CA PRO A 87 24.17 8.57 -3.45
C PRO A 87 24.51 7.91 -2.10
N GLN A 88 25.57 7.10 -2.07
CA GLN A 88 25.98 6.35 -0.90
C GLN A 88 26.39 7.29 0.24
N PHE A 89 26.92 8.48 -0.05
CA PHE A 89 27.24 9.49 0.96
C PHE A 89 26.02 9.96 1.78
N LEU A 90 24.80 9.90 1.23
CA LEU A 90 23.58 10.23 1.97
C LEU A 90 23.20 9.15 2.99
N THR A 91 23.72 7.92 2.87
CA THR A 91 23.32 6.80 3.74
C THR A 91 23.75 6.98 5.20
N ARG A 92 24.80 7.75 5.47
CA ARG A 92 25.34 7.97 6.83
C ARG A 92 24.81 9.27 7.42
N LEU A 93 24.15 9.19 8.56
CA LEU A 93 23.44 10.32 9.17
C LEU A 93 24.33 11.09 10.16
N CYS A 94 24.39 12.42 10.00
CA CYS A 94 25.16 13.31 10.87
C CYS A 94 24.39 13.63 12.17
N PRO A 95 24.99 13.50 13.37
CA PRO A 95 24.33 13.89 14.62
C PRO A 95 24.22 15.41 14.75
N VAL A 96 23.04 15.92 15.09
CA VAL A 96 22.78 17.33 15.41
C VAL A 96 22.29 17.44 16.85
N ASN A 97 23.01 18.20 17.67
CA ASN A 97 22.73 18.39 19.08
C ASN A 97 21.84 19.62 19.31
N VAL A 98 20.83 19.47 20.17
CA VAL A 98 19.87 20.52 20.55
C VAL A 98 19.59 20.47 22.06
N THR A 99 19.17 21.60 22.62
CA THR A 99 18.77 21.70 24.04
C THR A 99 17.50 22.52 24.20
N ASN A 100 16.76 22.25 25.28
CA ASN A 100 15.70 23.12 25.78
C ASN A 100 15.74 23.16 27.31
N ILE A 101 15.03 24.12 27.90
CA ILE A 101 14.79 24.18 29.33
C ILE A 101 13.29 24.01 29.56
N SER A 102 12.91 23.10 30.47
CA SER A 102 11.53 22.85 30.89
C SER A 102 11.53 22.41 32.36
N ASP A 103 10.54 22.84 33.14
CA ASP A 103 10.45 22.59 34.60
C ASP A 103 11.76 22.87 35.38
N GLY A 104 12.52 23.90 34.98
CA GLY A 104 13.80 24.25 35.58
C GLY A 104 14.95 23.28 35.28
N ARG A 105 14.78 22.36 34.32
CA ARG A 105 15.78 21.37 33.89
C ARG A 105 16.13 21.56 32.42
N THR A 106 17.42 21.44 32.10
CA THR A 106 17.88 21.36 30.70
C THR A 106 17.69 19.93 30.19
N ASN A 107 16.96 19.74 29.10
CA ASN A 107 17.02 18.48 28.34
C ASN A 107 18.05 18.61 27.21
N ILE A 108 18.70 17.51 26.89
CA ILE A 108 19.66 17.39 25.79
C ILE A 108 19.09 16.40 24.76
N GLY A 109 19.06 16.82 23.49
CA GLY A 109 18.59 16.02 22.37
C GLY A 109 19.67 15.87 21.28
N THR A 110 19.74 14.69 20.65
CA THR A 110 20.59 14.44 19.47
C THR A 110 19.76 13.72 18.41
N PHE A 111 19.44 14.40 17.30
CA PHE A 111 18.76 13.81 16.14
C PHE A 111 19.75 13.55 14.99
N HIS A 112 19.38 12.69 14.04
CA HIS A 112 20.30 12.20 13.00
C HIS A 112 19.91 12.65 11.58
N VAL A 113 20.84 13.38 10.97
CA VAL A 113 20.93 14.18 9.74
C VAL A 113 21.21 13.53 8.36
N ALA A 114 20.28 13.53 7.39
CA ALA A 114 20.58 13.66 5.95
C ALA A 114 21.79 14.61 5.68
N PRO A 115 23.03 14.20 5.31
CA PRO A 115 24.15 15.15 5.25
C PRO A 115 23.95 16.23 4.18
N ASP A 116 23.28 15.87 3.08
CA ASP A 116 22.68 16.81 2.12
C ASP A 116 21.18 16.50 1.99
N TYR A 117 20.45 17.25 1.15
CA TYR A 117 19.09 16.94 0.75
C TYR A 117 19.00 15.64 -0.07
N LEU A 118 17.83 15.02 -0.08
CA LEU A 118 17.51 13.84 -0.88
C LEU A 118 17.89 14.06 -2.36
N ALA A 119 18.63 13.10 -2.89
CA ALA A 119 19.02 13.05 -4.28
C ALA A 119 18.85 11.64 -4.85
N ILE A 120 18.61 11.56 -6.16
CA ILE A 120 18.73 10.30 -6.91
C ILE A 120 19.92 10.34 -7.88
N GLY A 121 20.39 9.14 -8.24
CA GLY A 121 21.59 8.91 -9.04
C GLY A 121 22.66 8.20 -8.22
N ASN A 122 23.92 8.58 -8.43
CA ASN A 122 25.07 8.05 -7.72
C ASN A 122 25.99 9.20 -7.24
N ASP A 123 27.04 8.85 -6.49
CA ASP A 123 27.91 9.80 -5.80
C ASP A 123 28.68 10.73 -6.77
N ASP A 124 28.91 10.29 -8.02
CA ASP A 124 29.53 11.08 -9.09
C ASP A 124 28.51 11.86 -9.96
N ASP A 125 27.24 11.45 -9.96
CA ASP A 125 26.19 12.03 -10.79
C ASP A 125 24.82 11.92 -10.10
N TYR A 126 24.46 12.99 -9.38
CA TYR A 126 23.21 13.07 -8.59
C TYR A 126 22.43 14.36 -8.84
N LEU A 127 21.12 14.28 -8.62
CA LEU A 127 20.18 15.40 -8.68
C LEU A 127 19.58 15.65 -7.29
N LEU A 128 19.84 16.81 -6.66
CA LEU A 128 19.13 17.28 -5.46
C LEU A 128 17.67 17.58 -5.82
N THR A 129 16.72 16.75 -5.37
CA THR A 129 15.39 16.66 -6.01
C THR A 129 14.26 17.37 -5.25
N PRO A 130 13.66 18.41 -5.86
CA PRO A 130 12.34 18.90 -5.48
C PRO A 130 11.27 17.81 -5.55
N LEU A 131 10.40 17.77 -4.54
CA LEU A 131 9.21 16.90 -4.48
C LEU A 131 8.05 17.68 -3.85
N THR A 132 6.82 17.19 -4.04
CA THR A 132 5.70 17.57 -3.16
C THR A 132 5.94 17.08 -1.74
N PRO A 133 5.38 17.75 -0.71
CA PRO A 133 5.35 17.24 0.66
C PRO A 133 4.83 15.81 0.80
N ARG A 134 3.86 15.37 -0.03
CA ARG A 134 3.33 14.00 0.04
C ARG A 134 4.35 12.95 -0.40
N THR A 135 5.02 13.16 -1.53
CA THR A 135 6.05 12.23 -2.01
C THR A 135 7.27 12.27 -1.09
N ALA A 136 7.64 13.45 -0.58
CA ALA A 136 8.68 13.62 0.42
C ALA A 136 8.37 12.88 1.73
N GLN A 137 7.14 12.98 2.24
CA GLN A 137 6.67 12.24 3.43
C GLN A 137 6.71 10.73 3.17
N GLY A 138 6.17 10.24 2.05
CA GLY A 138 6.16 8.80 1.75
C GLY A 138 7.55 8.19 1.60
N ILE A 139 8.53 8.95 1.12
CA ILE A 139 9.95 8.54 1.10
C ILE A 139 10.57 8.60 2.50
N ALA A 140 10.26 9.62 3.30
CA ALA A 140 10.72 9.68 4.68
C ALA A 140 10.19 8.49 5.49
N ASP A 141 8.88 8.22 5.43
CA ASP A 141 8.22 7.12 6.12
C ASP A 141 8.81 5.75 5.72
N SER A 142 9.11 5.55 4.42
CA SER A 142 9.69 4.29 3.92
C SER A 142 11.15 4.06 4.36
N LEU A 143 11.91 5.14 4.58
CA LEU A 143 13.29 5.11 5.05
C LEU A 143 13.43 5.19 6.58
N ALA A 144 12.33 5.06 7.32
CA ALA A 144 12.28 5.23 8.78
C ALA A 144 12.77 6.64 9.23
N CYS A 145 12.33 7.66 8.49
CA CYS A 145 12.66 9.07 8.65
C CYS A 145 11.41 9.95 8.86
N THR A 146 11.66 11.23 9.10
CA THR A 146 10.70 12.34 9.12
C THR A 146 11.29 13.53 8.39
N LEU A 147 10.44 14.46 7.95
CA LEU A 147 10.87 15.80 7.54
C LEU A 147 11.21 16.64 8.78
N PRO A 148 12.10 17.65 8.69
CA PRO A 148 12.45 18.51 9.83
C PRO A 148 11.33 19.50 10.16
N THR A 149 11.30 20.01 11.38
CA THR A 149 10.60 21.29 11.67
C THR A 149 11.48 22.48 11.30
N ARG A 150 10.93 23.70 11.33
CA ARG A 150 11.71 24.95 11.25
C ARG A 150 12.94 24.95 12.19
N LYS A 151 12.73 24.72 13.49
CA LYS A 151 13.81 24.69 14.49
C LYS A 151 14.89 23.64 14.17
N MET A 152 14.49 22.51 13.59
CA MET A 152 15.46 21.48 13.18
C MET A 152 16.30 21.97 12.00
N VAL A 153 15.73 22.66 11.00
CA VAL A 153 16.50 23.27 9.89
C VAL A 153 17.51 24.28 10.42
N ASP A 154 17.12 25.14 11.38
CA ASP A 154 18.03 26.11 12.01
C ASP A 154 19.19 25.42 12.76
N ALA A 155 18.91 24.34 13.50
CA ALA A 155 19.93 23.55 14.18
C ALA A 155 20.86 22.79 13.20
N ILE A 156 20.31 22.26 12.10
CA ILE A 156 21.07 21.62 11.01
C ILE A 156 22.01 22.64 10.35
N TYR A 157 21.51 23.84 10.05
CA TYR A 157 22.32 24.91 9.48
C TYR A 157 23.45 25.32 10.42
N ALA A 158 23.15 25.53 11.71
CA ALA A 158 24.16 25.85 12.72
C ALA A 158 25.27 24.80 12.78
N ALA A 159 24.90 23.52 12.82
CA ALA A 159 25.81 22.37 12.91
C ALA A 159 26.53 21.99 11.60
N ALA A 160 26.12 22.50 10.44
CA ALA A 160 26.75 22.16 9.16
C ALA A 160 28.16 22.75 9.02
N ASP A 161 29.17 21.92 8.75
CA ASP A 161 30.54 22.38 8.50
C ASP A 161 30.63 23.22 7.21
N VAL A 162 29.82 22.87 6.20
CA VAL A 162 29.73 23.59 4.93
C VAL A 162 28.40 24.34 4.83
N LYS A 163 28.49 25.65 4.67
CA LYS A 163 27.35 26.57 4.55
C LYS A 163 27.41 27.23 3.17
N LEU A 164 26.51 26.85 2.27
CA LEU A 164 26.47 27.32 0.89
C LEU A 164 25.49 28.51 0.75
N GLU A 165 25.92 29.61 0.14
CA GLU A 165 25.05 30.78 -0.09
C GLU A 165 23.87 30.46 -1.03
N PRO A 166 22.66 30.97 -0.79
CA PRO A 166 21.53 30.87 -1.72
C PRO A 166 21.85 31.44 -3.12
N GLN A 167 21.43 30.74 -4.18
CA GLN A 167 21.59 31.17 -5.58
C GLN A 167 20.23 31.17 -6.32
N PRO A 168 19.38 32.20 -6.13
CA PRO A 168 18.05 32.20 -6.72
C PRO A 168 18.05 32.38 -8.24
N ILE A 169 17.39 31.47 -8.94
CA ILE A 169 17.01 31.62 -10.36
C ILE A 169 15.72 32.47 -10.42
N PRO A 170 15.57 33.42 -11.37
CA PRO A 170 14.40 34.29 -11.45
C PRO A 170 13.05 33.58 -11.43
N SER A 171 12.12 34.11 -10.64
CA SER A 171 10.74 33.60 -10.50
C SER A 171 9.98 33.74 -11.82
N THR A 172 9.84 32.62 -12.52
CA THR A 172 9.22 32.51 -13.84
C THR A 172 8.42 31.20 -13.91
N PRO A 173 7.45 31.03 -14.83
CA PRO A 173 6.71 29.76 -14.96
C PRO A 173 7.59 28.52 -15.20
N ALA A 174 8.83 28.69 -15.67
CA ALA A 174 9.79 27.60 -15.84
C ALA A 174 10.36 27.06 -14.51
N MET A 175 10.22 27.77 -13.39
CA MET A 175 10.84 27.40 -12.11
C MET A 175 10.37 26.08 -11.51
N THR A 176 9.22 25.57 -11.98
CA THR A 176 8.62 24.27 -11.61
C THR A 176 8.98 23.14 -12.58
N THR A 177 9.87 23.38 -13.55
CA THR A 177 10.22 22.43 -14.61
C THR A 177 11.59 21.79 -14.40
N PHE A 178 11.73 20.54 -14.85
CA PHE A 178 12.97 19.77 -14.71
C PHE A 178 14.24 20.48 -15.23
N PRO A 179 14.26 21.19 -16.38
CA PRO A 179 15.44 21.95 -16.82
C PRO A 179 15.95 22.95 -15.79
N VAL A 180 15.07 23.62 -15.04
CA VAL A 180 15.46 24.57 -13.98
C VAL A 180 15.88 23.84 -12.70
N PHE A 181 15.32 22.66 -12.42
CA PHE A 181 15.80 21.79 -11.33
C PHE A 181 17.25 21.35 -11.59
N ALA A 182 17.55 20.91 -12.81
CA ALA A 182 18.90 20.55 -13.24
C ALA A 182 19.85 21.75 -13.26
N GLN A 183 19.40 22.92 -13.75
CA GLN A 183 20.19 24.15 -13.71
C GLN A 183 20.62 24.51 -12.27
N HIS A 184 19.68 24.49 -11.31
CA HIS A 184 20.01 24.77 -9.91
C HIS A 184 20.87 23.66 -9.27
N ASN A 185 20.74 22.41 -9.71
CA ASN A 185 21.63 21.33 -9.28
C ASN A 185 23.08 21.63 -9.62
N GLU A 186 23.36 22.03 -10.87
CA GLU A 186 24.74 22.32 -11.30
C GLU A 186 25.31 23.60 -10.67
N ILE A 187 24.46 24.59 -10.35
CA ILE A 187 24.87 25.76 -9.55
C ILE A 187 25.33 25.31 -8.15
N VAL A 188 24.51 24.53 -7.43
CA VAL A 188 24.87 24.02 -6.10
C VAL A 188 26.08 23.08 -6.15
N ARG A 189 26.16 22.22 -7.17
CA ARG A 189 27.31 21.32 -7.40
C ARG A 189 28.60 22.12 -7.59
N THR A 190 28.55 23.22 -8.33
CA THR A 190 29.67 24.15 -8.52
C THR A 190 30.08 24.81 -7.20
N GLN A 191 29.11 25.25 -6.38
CA GLN A 191 29.42 25.79 -5.04
C GLN A 191 30.03 24.72 -4.11
N ARG A 192 29.51 23.49 -4.11
CA ARG A 192 30.01 22.39 -3.28
C ARG A 192 31.42 21.96 -3.68
N ALA A 193 31.76 22.00 -4.97
CA ALA A 193 33.06 21.60 -5.48
C ALA A 193 34.24 22.32 -4.77
N ALA A 194 34.07 23.59 -4.43
CA ALA A 194 35.07 24.38 -3.70
C ALA A 194 35.42 23.84 -2.30
N PHE A 195 34.54 23.02 -1.70
CA PHE A 195 34.72 22.47 -0.35
C PHE A 195 35.16 20.99 -0.36
N LEU A 196 35.05 20.26 -1.46
CA LEU A 196 35.25 18.80 -1.48
C LEU A 196 36.65 18.34 -1.05
N GLY A 197 37.68 19.17 -1.23
CA GLY A 197 39.05 18.86 -0.80
C GLY A 197 39.29 18.91 0.71
N THR A 198 38.41 19.55 1.49
CA THR A 198 38.48 19.61 2.96
C THR A 198 37.26 18.97 3.64
N HIS A 199 36.11 18.98 2.97
CA HIS A 199 34.83 18.47 3.42
C HIS A 199 34.25 17.55 2.32
N PRO A 200 34.64 16.26 2.30
CA PRO A 200 34.19 15.32 1.28
C PRO A 200 32.66 15.11 1.32
N LEU A 201 32.12 14.42 0.31
CA LEU A 201 30.71 14.03 0.31
C LEU A 201 30.38 13.22 1.58
N GLY A 202 29.26 13.56 2.23
CA GLY A 202 28.88 13.02 3.54
C GLY A 202 29.21 13.94 4.73
N ALA A 203 30.04 14.99 4.56
CA ALA A 203 30.13 16.08 5.53
C ALA A 203 28.90 17.00 5.46
N LEU A 204 28.32 17.35 6.62
CA LEU A 204 27.03 18.01 6.74
C LEU A 204 27.00 19.38 6.03
N VAL A 205 25.99 19.58 5.18
CA VAL A 205 25.86 20.78 4.34
C VAL A 205 24.45 21.36 4.33
N ALA A 206 24.37 22.70 4.40
CA ALA A 206 23.13 23.45 4.47
C ALA A 206 23.26 24.84 3.82
N GLY A 207 22.13 25.54 3.70
CA GLY A 207 22.04 26.92 3.18
C GLY A 207 21.59 27.04 1.73
N HIS A 208 21.65 25.95 0.94
CA HIS A 208 21.46 25.95 -0.52
C HIS A 208 20.06 25.59 -1.05
N LYS A 209 19.11 25.19 -0.21
CA LYS A 209 17.69 25.00 -0.59
C LYS A 209 16.75 25.54 0.48
N LYS A 210 15.47 25.69 0.13
CA LYS A 210 14.36 25.82 1.07
C LYS A 210 13.89 24.43 1.50
N ASP A 211 13.98 24.11 2.78
CA ASP A 211 13.46 22.88 3.36
C ASP A 211 11.92 22.85 3.31
N VAL A 212 11.37 21.72 2.87
CA VAL A 212 9.95 21.38 3.14
C VAL A 212 9.88 20.86 4.58
N VAL A 213 9.13 21.56 5.43
CA VAL A 213 9.13 21.34 6.89
C VAL A 213 7.79 20.85 7.42
N ILE A 214 7.83 20.17 8.57
CA ILE A 214 6.66 20.01 9.46
C ILE A 214 6.44 21.34 10.22
N SER A 215 5.17 21.75 10.36
CA SER A 215 4.80 22.97 11.06
C SER A 215 3.44 22.83 11.76
N ALA A 216 3.30 23.45 12.93
CA ALA A 216 2.02 23.55 13.65
C ALA A 216 0.92 24.20 12.80
N LYS A 217 1.30 25.10 11.88
CA LYS A 217 0.39 25.85 10.99
C LYS A 217 -0.31 24.98 9.94
N LEU A 218 0.14 23.73 9.75
CA LEU A 218 -0.54 22.75 8.88
C LEU A 218 -1.72 22.07 9.59
N SER A 219 -1.77 22.11 10.93
CA SER A 219 -2.89 21.54 11.70
C SER A 219 -4.20 22.24 11.32
N GLY A 220 -5.18 21.45 10.86
CA GLY A 220 -6.47 21.95 10.36
C GLY A 220 -6.41 22.65 8.98
N THR A 221 -5.24 22.76 8.34
CA THR A 221 -5.08 23.43 7.04
C THR A 221 -4.80 22.40 5.95
N THR A 222 -5.85 22.00 5.22
CA THR A 222 -5.74 21.04 4.11
C THR A 222 -5.00 21.62 2.90
N ASN A 223 -4.35 20.73 2.15
CA ASN A 223 -3.81 20.98 0.82
C ASN A 223 -2.74 22.09 0.71
N LYS A 224 -1.92 22.29 1.76
CA LYS A 224 -0.81 23.26 1.81
C LYS A 224 0.54 22.60 2.03
N VAL A 225 1.61 23.29 1.62
CA VAL A 225 3.00 22.96 1.95
C VAL A 225 3.58 24.03 2.87
N ALA A 226 4.33 23.63 3.91
CA ALA A 226 5.12 24.54 4.73
C ALA A 226 6.59 24.51 4.27
N ILE A 227 7.12 25.68 3.90
CA ILE A 227 8.45 25.83 3.32
C ILE A 227 9.26 26.85 4.15
N TYR A 228 10.54 26.56 4.41
CA TYR A 228 11.41 27.41 5.23
C TYR A 228 12.89 27.36 4.79
N GLY A 229 13.68 28.36 5.17
CA GLY A 229 15.14 28.27 5.20
C GLY A 229 15.82 28.98 4.03
N TRP A 230 16.69 28.27 3.31
CA TRP A 230 17.60 28.83 2.30
C TRP A 230 18.46 29.93 2.94
N HIS A 231 19.26 29.53 3.92
CA HIS A 231 20.02 30.41 4.81
C HIS A 231 21.29 30.96 4.15
N ARG A 232 21.44 32.29 4.20
CA ARG A 232 22.70 33.00 3.91
C ARG A 232 23.81 32.58 4.88
N THR A 233 25.09 32.81 4.56
CA THR A 233 26.21 32.43 5.45
C THR A 233 26.11 32.97 6.88
N ASN A 234 25.47 34.13 7.07
CA ASN A 234 25.20 34.72 8.40
C ASN A 234 24.05 34.05 9.19
N GLY A 235 23.44 32.98 8.67
CA GLY A 235 22.33 32.25 9.30
C GLY A 235 20.95 32.87 9.10
N ALA A 236 20.80 33.93 8.30
CA ALA A 236 19.49 34.49 7.99
C ALA A 236 18.81 33.69 6.84
N PRO A 237 17.62 33.08 7.06
CA PRO A 237 16.85 32.42 6.00
C PRO A 237 16.33 33.46 5.00
N ILE A 238 16.44 33.21 3.69
CA ILE A 238 15.73 34.04 2.69
C ILE A 238 14.27 33.60 2.48
N GLN A 239 13.91 32.39 2.95
CA GLN A 239 12.54 31.90 3.00
C GLN A 239 12.04 31.86 4.46
N PRO A 240 11.28 32.88 4.93
CA PRO A 240 10.54 32.76 6.19
C PRO A 240 9.45 31.67 6.06
N LEU A 241 8.98 31.16 7.20
CA LEU A 241 8.05 30.02 7.26
C LEU A 241 6.74 30.33 6.55
N TYR A 242 6.54 29.72 5.38
CA TYR A 242 5.49 30.09 4.44
C TYR A 242 4.59 28.89 4.11
N THR A 243 3.28 29.10 4.24
CA THR A 243 2.22 28.10 3.97
C THR A 243 1.24 28.54 2.87
N GLY A 244 1.61 29.54 2.06
CA GLY A 244 0.73 30.07 1.00
C GLY A 244 0.56 29.11 -0.19
N HIS A 245 1.63 28.40 -0.57
CA HIS A 245 1.62 27.45 -1.68
C HIS A 245 0.76 26.20 -1.38
N SER A 246 0.15 25.65 -2.42
CA SER A 246 -0.56 24.37 -2.32
C SER A 246 0.41 23.20 -2.14
N GLU A 247 -0.08 22.09 -1.59
CA GLU A 247 0.64 20.81 -1.47
C GLU A 247 1.18 20.24 -2.80
N ASN A 248 0.68 20.71 -3.94
CA ASN A 248 1.13 20.30 -5.28
C ASN A 248 2.16 21.28 -5.88
N TRP A 249 2.60 22.29 -5.11
CA TRP A 249 3.65 23.20 -5.54
C TRP A 249 5.03 22.56 -5.37
N VAL A 250 5.83 22.58 -6.43
CA VAL A 250 7.21 22.11 -6.45
C VAL A 250 8.01 23.03 -7.36
N ASP A 251 9.02 23.71 -6.82
CA ASP A 251 9.96 24.53 -7.58
C ASP A 251 11.42 24.11 -7.32
N TYR A 252 12.35 24.55 -8.16
CA TYR A 252 13.77 24.18 -8.11
C TYR A 252 14.42 24.40 -6.73
N SER A 253 13.90 25.33 -5.92
CA SER A 253 14.47 25.72 -4.63
C SER A 253 14.01 24.82 -3.48
N HIS A 254 13.05 23.92 -3.68
CA HIS A 254 12.70 22.89 -2.70
C HIS A 254 13.89 21.97 -2.43
N GLY A 255 14.11 21.67 -1.15
CA GLY A 255 15.02 20.66 -0.64
C GLY A 255 14.27 19.74 0.33
N ILE A 256 14.41 18.43 0.12
CA ILE A 256 13.81 17.41 0.99
C ILE A 256 14.90 16.88 1.91
N ARG A 257 14.88 17.29 3.18
CA ARG A 257 15.86 16.86 4.18
C ARG A 257 15.27 15.68 4.97
N LEU A 258 15.98 14.56 5.00
CA LEU A 258 15.58 13.39 5.77
C LEU A 258 16.23 13.44 7.15
N VAL A 259 15.43 13.34 8.21
CA VAL A 259 15.88 13.16 9.60
C VAL A 259 15.46 11.77 10.06
N SER A 260 16.27 11.03 10.81
CA SER A 260 15.82 9.76 11.43
C SER A 260 14.57 9.98 12.28
N HIS A 261 13.61 9.04 12.24
CA HIS A 261 12.45 9.10 13.15
C HIS A 261 12.84 8.88 14.62
N LEU A 262 14.08 8.45 14.90
CA LEU A 262 14.63 8.31 16.24
C LEU A 262 15.64 9.42 16.55
N MET A 263 15.49 10.01 17.73
CA MET A 263 16.49 10.88 18.34
C MET A 263 16.78 10.43 19.77
N PHE A 264 17.98 10.73 20.28
CA PHE A 264 18.30 10.49 21.68
C PHE A 264 17.89 11.71 22.49
N VAL A 265 17.11 11.52 23.56
CA VAL A 265 16.73 12.55 24.54
C VAL A 265 17.22 12.10 25.90
N ASN A 266 18.05 12.92 26.55
CA ASN A 266 18.65 12.64 27.85
C ASN A 266 19.29 11.22 27.92
N GLY A 267 19.94 10.81 26.83
CA GLY A 267 20.59 9.49 26.67
C GLY A 267 19.67 8.32 26.30
N LYS A 268 18.36 8.54 26.08
CA LYS A 268 17.39 7.48 25.70
C LYS A 268 16.88 7.68 24.28
N PRO A 269 16.74 6.64 23.44
CA PRO A 269 16.08 6.78 22.14
C PRO A 269 14.59 7.08 22.33
N MET A 270 14.08 8.05 21.57
CA MET A 270 12.68 8.46 21.50
C MET A 270 12.28 8.74 20.05
N ASN A 271 11.01 8.51 19.72
CA ASN A 271 10.47 8.85 18.41
C ASN A 271 10.27 10.38 18.31
N VAL A 272 10.70 10.99 17.21
CA VAL A 272 10.62 12.44 16.95
C VAL A 272 9.18 12.97 17.07
N ALA A 273 8.16 12.25 16.60
CA ALA A 273 6.77 12.65 16.75
C ALA A 273 6.31 12.63 18.22
N SER A 274 6.80 11.69 19.03
CA SER A 274 6.54 11.67 20.48
C SER A 274 7.21 12.85 21.20
N VAL A 275 8.42 13.25 20.77
CA VAL A 275 9.10 14.44 21.29
C VAL A 275 8.35 15.72 20.89
N LEU A 276 7.86 15.82 19.65
CA LEU A 276 7.04 16.95 19.19
C LEU A 276 5.69 17.05 19.90
N ALA A 277 5.11 15.93 20.33
CA ALA A 277 3.84 15.89 21.05
C ALA A 277 3.95 16.16 22.57
N ASP A 278 5.13 16.02 23.18
CA ASP A 278 5.35 16.22 24.62
C ASP A 278 5.60 17.71 24.94
N PRO A 279 4.77 18.39 25.76
CA PRO A 279 4.94 19.81 26.10
C PRO A 279 6.26 20.19 26.76
N LYS A 280 6.99 19.23 27.35
CA LYS A 280 8.27 19.45 28.03
C LYS A 280 9.47 19.21 27.12
N LEU A 281 9.31 18.36 26.11
CA LEU A 281 10.39 17.94 25.20
C LEU A 281 10.26 18.56 23.80
N CYS A 282 9.08 19.00 23.37
CA CYS A 282 8.86 19.58 22.03
C CYS A 282 9.79 20.77 21.78
N GLY A 283 10.08 21.56 22.81
CA GLY A 283 11.03 22.67 22.79
C GLY A 283 12.46 22.30 22.36
N LEU A 284 12.85 21.03 22.32
CA LEU A 284 14.13 20.58 21.74
C LEU A 284 14.18 20.83 20.22
N ILE A 285 13.07 20.51 19.54
CA ILE A 285 12.99 20.38 18.08
C ILE A 285 11.77 21.08 17.47
N SER A 286 11.08 21.91 18.24
CA SER A 286 10.02 22.82 17.79
C SER A 286 10.14 24.13 18.56
N ASP A 287 9.88 25.23 17.87
CA ASP A 287 9.65 26.55 18.43
C ASP A 287 8.29 27.13 18.00
N GLU A 288 7.40 26.28 17.48
CA GLU A 288 5.96 26.54 17.35
C GLU A 288 5.15 25.92 18.51
N GLY A 289 5.84 25.37 19.52
CA GLY A 289 5.25 24.63 20.63
C GLY A 289 5.01 23.15 20.29
N VAL A 290 3.94 22.58 20.85
CA VAL A 290 3.56 21.17 20.63
C VAL A 290 3.03 20.98 19.21
N ILE A 291 3.53 19.96 18.50
CA ILE A 291 3.03 19.55 17.19
C ILE A 291 2.51 18.11 17.31
N THR A 292 1.19 17.95 17.38
CA THR A 292 0.52 16.64 17.46
C THR A 292 0.42 15.94 16.11
N HIS A 293 0.44 16.69 15.01
CA HIS A 293 0.35 16.17 13.63
C HIS A 293 1.71 16.35 12.93
N ALA A 294 2.66 15.50 13.30
CA ALA A 294 4.03 15.53 12.77
C ALA A 294 4.17 14.80 11.41
N SER A 295 3.25 15.03 10.48
CA SER A 295 3.35 14.53 9.10
C SER A 295 2.42 15.30 8.15
N TYR A 296 2.65 15.16 6.84
CA TYR A 296 1.73 15.63 5.78
C TYR A 296 0.55 14.70 5.50
N SER A 297 0.35 13.66 6.33
CA SER A 297 -0.77 12.72 6.21
C SER A 297 -2.06 13.33 6.76
N GLY A 298 -2.74 14.11 5.92
CA GLY A 298 -4.09 14.62 6.19
C GLY A 298 -5.09 13.50 6.47
N THR A 299 -6.16 13.83 7.21
CA THR A 299 -7.06 12.91 7.92
C THR A 299 -7.76 11.82 7.07
N VAL A 300 -7.04 10.73 6.81
CA VAL A 300 -7.53 9.35 6.60
C VAL A 300 -6.51 8.40 7.27
N SER A 301 -6.94 7.22 7.71
CA SER A 301 -6.09 6.23 8.36
C SER A 301 -4.88 5.80 7.50
N THR A 302 -3.67 6.04 8.03
CA THR A 302 -2.39 5.39 7.69
C THR A 302 -2.27 4.67 6.34
N PRO A 303 -1.89 5.38 5.26
CA PRO A 303 -1.28 4.74 4.10
C PRO A 303 0.09 4.18 4.50
N ARG A 304 0.29 2.85 4.44
CA ARG A 304 1.64 2.26 4.45
C ARG A 304 2.34 2.53 3.09
N PRO A 305 3.68 2.58 3.04
CA PRO A 305 4.40 3.17 1.91
C PRO A 305 4.35 2.35 0.61
N LEU A 306 4.49 3.05 -0.51
CA LEU A 306 4.60 2.48 -1.85
C LEU A 306 6.06 2.15 -2.20
N GLY A 307 6.50 0.95 -1.83
CA GLY A 307 7.80 0.42 -2.22
C GLY A 307 8.04 -0.96 -1.63
N GLN A 308 8.07 -1.99 -2.49
CA GLN A 308 8.24 -3.42 -2.16
C GLN A 308 7.36 -3.94 -1.00
N TRP A 309 6.24 -4.56 -1.35
CA TRP A 309 5.39 -5.27 -0.40
C TRP A 309 6.04 -6.59 0.04
N ASN A 310 7.00 -6.50 0.96
CA ASN A 310 7.52 -7.62 1.74
C ASN A 310 6.51 -8.12 2.81
N ARG A 311 5.20 -7.85 2.65
CA ARG A 311 4.18 -8.59 3.40
C ARG A 311 4.22 -10.03 2.89
N LYS A 312 4.69 -10.95 3.71
CA LYS A 312 4.69 -12.37 3.34
C LYS A 312 3.41 -13.05 3.82
N TRP A 313 2.93 -13.99 3.03
CA TRP A 313 2.01 -15.00 3.51
C TRP A 313 2.81 -16.13 4.19
N PRO A 314 2.51 -16.52 5.45
CA PRO A 314 1.41 -16.04 6.30
C PRO A 314 1.78 -14.89 7.28
N GLU A 315 3.06 -14.52 7.42
CA GLU A 315 3.58 -13.78 8.58
C GLU A 315 2.98 -12.38 8.78
N ASP A 316 2.58 -11.70 7.71
CA ASP A 316 2.02 -10.34 7.75
C ASP A 316 0.49 -10.30 7.74
N PHE A 317 -0.20 -11.43 7.99
CA PHE A 317 -1.66 -11.49 8.08
C PHE A 317 -2.13 -11.55 9.53
N LEU A 318 -3.29 -10.95 9.82
CA LEU A 318 -3.95 -10.97 11.13
C LEU A 318 -5.19 -11.87 11.10
N PRO A 319 -5.65 -12.44 12.22
CA PRO A 319 -6.92 -13.17 12.24
C PRO A 319 -8.11 -12.28 11.89
N GLY A 320 -8.93 -12.71 10.92
CA GLY A 320 -10.12 -12.01 10.42
C GLY A 320 -11.40 -12.19 11.26
N GLY A 321 -11.25 -12.54 12.54
CA GLY A 321 -12.37 -12.82 13.45
C GLY A 321 -12.98 -14.21 13.23
N HIS A 322 -13.86 -14.35 12.23
CA HIS A 322 -14.68 -15.56 12.05
C HIS A 322 -14.05 -16.60 11.11
N PHE A 323 -14.51 -17.85 11.21
CA PHE A 323 -14.16 -18.98 10.35
C PHE A 323 -12.65 -19.32 10.22
N GLY A 324 -11.79 -18.78 11.11
CA GLY A 324 -10.34 -19.01 11.06
C GLY A 324 -9.64 -18.33 9.88
N GLU A 325 -10.27 -17.31 9.29
CA GLU A 325 -9.72 -16.57 8.16
C GLU A 325 -8.58 -15.65 8.58
N MET A 326 -7.68 -15.37 7.63
CA MET A 326 -6.53 -14.50 7.80
C MET A 326 -6.65 -13.32 6.85
N VAL A 327 -6.43 -12.10 7.35
CA VAL A 327 -6.64 -10.85 6.61
C VAL A 327 -5.41 -9.95 6.56
N ALA A 328 -5.22 -9.26 5.43
CA ALA A 328 -4.23 -8.21 5.27
C ALA A 328 -4.82 -7.01 4.54
N GLU A 329 -4.50 -5.81 5.03
CA GLU A 329 -4.91 -4.53 4.42
C GLU A 329 -3.72 -3.87 3.72
N LEU A 330 -3.98 -3.33 2.52
CA LEU A 330 -3.04 -2.55 1.73
C LEU A 330 -3.69 -1.25 1.29
N GLN A 331 -2.98 -0.13 1.51
CA GLN A 331 -3.28 1.12 0.84
C GLN A 331 -2.30 1.25 -0.32
N LEU A 332 -2.82 1.34 -1.54
CA LEU A 332 -2.07 1.44 -2.78
C LEU A 332 -2.18 2.85 -3.37
N SER A 333 -1.49 3.08 -4.49
CA SER A 333 -1.47 4.40 -5.14
C SER A 333 -2.85 4.83 -5.62
N ARG A 334 -3.03 6.13 -5.82
CA ARG A 334 -4.25 6.71 -6.42
C ARG A 334 -5.52 6.31 -5.63
N ASP A 335 -5.41 6.33 -4.32
CA ASP A 335 -6.50 6.11 -3.38
C ASP A 335 -7.14 4.69 -3.43
N VAL A 336 -6.43 3.68 -3.94
CA VAL A 336 -6.92 2.28 -4.00
C VAL A 336 -6.66 1.55 -2.69
N ARG A 337 -7.71 1.02 -2.05
CA ARG A 337 -7.61 0.14 -0.87
C ARG A 337 -7.79 -1.31 -1.30
N VAL A 338 -7.00 -2.21 -0.73
CA VAL A 338 -7.12 -3.65 -0.92
C VAL A 338 -7.20 -4.37 0.42
N HIS A 339 -8.30 -5.07 0.65
CA HIS A 339 -8.42 -6.07 1.69
C HIS A 339 -8.20 -7.45 1.08
N ILE A 340 -7.31 -8.26 1.66
CA ILE A 340 -7.06 -9.64 1.24
C ILE A 340 -7.59 -10.56 2.32
N ASN A 341 -8.45 -11.49 1.94
CA ASN A 341 -8.96 -12.56 2.80
C ASN A 341 -8.43 -13.91 2.32
N ALA A 342 -7.67 -14.59 3.17
CA ALA A 342 -7.08 -15.91 2.99
C ALA A 342 -7.68 -16.91 4.01
N PRO A 343 -7.61 -18.24 3.77
CA PRO A 343 -7.98 -19.25 4.76
C PRO A 343 -6.95 -19.31 5.90
N SER A 344 -7.11 -20.22 6.86
CA SER A 344 -6.10 -20.45 7.90
C SER A 344 -4.75 -20.90 7.31
N PRO A 345 -3.61 -20.66 8.00
CA PRO A 345 -2.30 -21.16 7.57
C PRO A 345 -2.27 -22.68 7.38
N ASP A 346 -2.95 -23.43 8.25
CA ASP A 346 -3.06 -24.90 8.18
C ASP A 346 -3.78 -25.38 6.90
N SER A 347 -4.61 -24.53 6.30
CA SER A 347 -5.29 -24.82 5.02
C SER A 347 -4.40 -24.58 3.81
N PHE A 348 -3.26 -23.88 3.97
CA PHE A 348 -2.44 -23.33 2.89
C PHE A 348 -1.31 -24.29 2.49
N ALA A 349 -1.70 -25.48 2.00
CA ALA A 349 -0.76 -26.53 1.65
C ALA A 349 0.20 -26.13 0.49
N PRO A 350 1.54 -26.24 0.64
CA PRO A 350 2.50 -25.77 -0.37
C PRO A 350 2.42 -26.42 -1.75
N ASN A 351 1.75 -27.57 -1.88
CA ASN A 351 1.54 -28.29 -3.14
C ASN A 351 0.21 -27.97 -3.83
N LYS A 352 -0.61 -27.07 -3.27
CA LYS A 352 -1.86 -26.59 -3.89
C LYS A 352 -1.60 -25.23 -4.58
N PRO A 353 -2.11 -25.02 -5.81
CA PRO A 353 -2.07 -23.69 -6.41
C PRO A 353 -2.93 -22.71 -5.61
N VAL A 354 -2.53 -21.45 -5.58
CA VAL A 354 -3.26 -20.35 -4.94
C VAL A 354 -4.15 -19.71 -5.99
N LEU A 355 -5.47 -19.87 -5.85
CA LEU A 355 -6.45 -19.18 -6.67
C LEU A 355 -6.65 -17.77 -6.09
N LEU A 356 -5.90 -16.81 -6.63
CA LEU A 356 -5.95 -15.40 -6.24
C LEU A 356 -7.02 -14.67 -7.05
N ILE A 357 -8.18 -14.48 -6.42
CA ILE A 357 -9.33 -13.82 -7.03
C ILE A 357 -9.30 -12.33 -6.69
N PHE A 358 -9.11 -11.50 -7.70
CA PHE A 358 -9.32 -10.06 -7.58
C PHE A 358 -10.81 -9.74 -7.76
N TYR A 359 -11.44 -9.23 -6.71
CA TYR A 359 -12.83 -8.79 -6.72
C TYR A 359 -12.90 -7.26 -6.71
N ALA A 360 -13.10 -6.66 -7.89
CA ALA A 360 -13.33 -5.23 -8.00
C ALA A 360 -14.75 -4.87 -7.55
N LEU A 361 -14.87 -3.89 -6.64
CA LEU A 361 -16.14 -3.55 -5.99
C LEU A 361 -17.17 -2.89 -6.94
N PRO A 362 -18.48 -3.09 -6.67
CA PRO A 362 -19.56 -2.34 -7.31
C PRO A 362 -19.50 -0.84 -6.97
N ASN A 363 -20.27 -0.03 -7.72
CA ASN A 363 -20.34 1.40 -7.45
C ASN A 363 -21.09 1.66 -6.12
N GLY A 364 -20.49 2.44 -5.20
CA GLY A 364 -21.10 2.90 -3.95
C GLY A 364 -20.76 2.10 -2.68
N ASN A 365 -20.43 0.82 -2.79
CA ASN A 365 -20.10 -0.04 -1.65
C ASN A 365 -18.69 0.18 -1.07
N THR A 366 -18.50 -0.15 0.20
CA THR A 366 -17.17 -0.42 0.80
C THR A 366 -16.79 -1.91 0.74
N ILE A 367 -15.54 -2.22 1.09
CA ILE A 367 -15.05 -3.58 1.33
C ILE A 367 -15.94 -4.33 2.34
N GLU A 368 -16.27 -3.73 3.47
CA GLU A 368 -17.04 -4.37 4.55
C GLU A 368 -18.46 -4.72 4.07
N GLN A 369 -19.11 -3.80 3.36
CA GLN A 369 -20.42 -4.03 2.74
C GLN A 369 -20.38 -5.13 1.67
N THR A 370 -19.23 -5.31 1.00
CA THR A 370 -19.06 -6.32 -0.07
C THR A 370 -18.70 -7.70 0.49
N ILE A 371 -17.95 -7.77 1.60
CA ILE A 371 -17.71 -9.00 2.36
C ILE A 371 -19.04 -9.56 2.88
N GLY A 372 -19.89 -8.68 3.44
CA GLY A 372 -21.23 -8.97 3.93
C GLY A 372 -21.26 -9.61 5.33
N LYS A 373 -22.36 -9.35 6.06
CA LYS A 373 -22.64 -9.90 7.40
C LYS A 373 -24.15 -9.99 7.65
N THR A 374 -24.53 -10.73 8.69
CA THR A 374 -25.90 -10.70 9.24
C THR A 374 -26.22 -9.28 9.73
N LEU A 375 -27.28 -8.66 9.19
CA LEU A 375 -27.71 -7.32 9.58
C LEU A 375 -28.13 -7.26 11.06
N GLN A 376 -27.86 -6.13 11.69
CA GLN A 376 -28.40 -5.69 12.98
C GLN A 376 -29.26 -4.43 12.81
N PRO A 377 -30.12 -4.09 13.80
CA PRO A 377 -30.90 -2.86 13.76
C PRO A 377 -29.98 -1.62 13.64
N GLY A 378 -30.10 -0.89 12.52
CA GLY A 378 -29.28 0.29 12.22
C GLY A 378 -28.09 0.05 11.28
N ASP A 379 -27.84 -1.19 10.85
CA ASP A 379 -26.85 -1.46 9.78
C ASP A 379 -27.32 -0.92 8.42
N ASP A 380 -26.34 -0.60 7.56
CA ASP A 380 -26.57 -0.28 6.16
C ASP A 380 -27.00 -1.55 5.38
N TRP A 381 -28.12 -1.47 4.67
CA TRP A 381 -28.67 -2.57 3.87
C TRP A 381 -27.69 -3.17 2.84
N HIS A 382 -26.67 -2.42 2.40
CA HIS A 382 -25.65 -2.94 1.48
C HIS A 382 -24.90 -4.17 2.03
N PHE A 383 -24.83 -4.34 3.37
CA PHE A 383 -24.23 -5.51 4.02
C PHE A 383 -24.94 -6.83 3.72
N ASP A 384 -26.21 -6.83 3.29
CA ASP A 384 -26.95 -8.05 2.92
C ASP A 384 -26.98 -8.35 1.40
N ILE A 385 -26.29 -7.55 0.58
CA ILE A 385 -26.28 -7.75 -0.88
C ILE A 385 -25.28 -8.84 -1.26
N GLN A 386 -23.98 -8.53 -1.23
CA GLN A 386 -22.98 -9.23 -2.04
C GLN A 386 -22.50 -10.53 -1.38
N HIS A 387 -22.33 -10.52 -0.05
CA HIS A 387 -21.90 -11.67 0.77
C HIS A 387 -20.67 -12.43 0.20
N ILE A 388 -19.72 -11.72 -0.41
CA ILE A 388 -18.58 -12.35 -1.08
C ILE A 388 -17.71 -13.11 -0.08
N GLY A 389 -17.68 -12.72 1.20
CA GLY A 389 -17.04 -13.51 2.26
C GLY A 389 -17.71 -14.88 2.45
N ALA A 390 -19.04 -14.93 2.54
CA ALA A 390 -19.79 -16.17 2.66
C ALA A 390 -19.68 -17.05 1.40
N GLN A 391 -19.77 -16.44 0.21
CA GLN A 391 -19.56 -17.14 -1.06
C GLN A 391 -18.11 -17.66 -1.20
N THR A 392 -17.11 -16.96 -0.67
CA THR A 392 -15.72 -17.42 -0.62
C THR A 392 -15.55 -18.64 0.30
N ARG A 393 -16.24 -18.69 1.44
CA ARG A 393 -16.24 -19.84 2.36
C ARG A 393 -16.89 -21.06 1.72
N PHE A 394 -18.00 -20.89 1.01
CA PHE A 394 -18.59 -21.94 0.17
C PHE A 394 -17.57 -22.43 -0.88
N LEU A 395 -16.91 -21.52 -1.60
CA LEU A 395 -15.88 -21.89 -2.58
C LEU A 395 -14.69 -22.64 -1.96
N ARG A 396 -14.25 -22.28 -0.74
CA ARG A 396 -13.21 -23.00 0.01
C ARG A 396 -13.63 -24.42 0.40
N HIS A 397 -14.91 -24.65 0.67
CA HIS A 397 -15.46 -25.98 0.93
C HIS A 397 -15.46 -26.86 -0.34
N MET A 398 -15.79 -26.29 -1.50
CA MET A 398 -15.85 -27.02 -2.77
C MET A 398 -14.47 -27.24 -3.42
N LEU A 399 -13.62 -26.21 -3.46
CA LEU A 399 -12.36 -26.18 -4.21
C LEU A 399 -11.18 -26.78 -3.41
N THR A 400 -11.36 -27.96 -2.85
CA THR A 400 -10.40 -28.60 -1.93
C THR A 400 -9.01 -28.86 -2.51
N ASN A 401 -8.86 -28.86 -3.85
CA ASN A 401 -7.61 -29.04 -4.58
C ASN A 401 -6.74 -27.76 -4.69
N GLN A 402 -7.28 -26.59 -4.35
CA GLN A 402 -6.60 -25.30 -4.49
C GLN A 402 -6.88 -24.37 -3.30
N THR A 403 -6.07 -23.32 -3.15
CA THR A 403 -6.13 -22.41 -2.00
C THR A 403 -6.79 -21.10 -2.41
N VAL A 404 -8.07 -20.92 -2.05
CA VAL A 404 -8.88 -19.77 -2.50
C VAL A 404 -8.64 -18.53 -1.64
N VAL A 405 -8.08 -17.48 -2.26
CA VAL A 405 -7.79 -16.17 -1.67
C VAL A 405 -8.55 -15.10 -2.44
N VAL A 406 -9.16 -14.13 -1.75
CA VAL A 406 -9.86 -13.01 -2.39
C VAL A 406 -9.24 -11.68 -2.00
N ALA A 407 -8.85 -10.89 -3.00
CA ALA A 407 -8.39 -9.52 -2.88
C ALA A 407 -9.50 -8.56 -3.34
N TYR A 408 -10.14 -7.91 -2.38
CA TYR A 408 -11.24 -6.95 -2.57
C TYR A 408 -10.66 -5.57 -2.91
N LEU A 409 -11.07 -4.96 -4.02
CA LEU A 409 -10.50 -3.71 -4.53
C LEU A 409 -11.50 -2.55 -4.44
N GLU A 410 -11.27 -1.65 -3.48
CA GLU A 410 -12.00 -0.39 -3.26
C GLU A 410 -11.16 0.82 -3.72
N ASN A 411 -11.79 1.97 -3.93
CA ASN A 411 -11.09 3.25 -4.11
C ASN A 411 -11.91 4.43 -3.54
N SER A 412 -11.25 5.56 -3.29
CA SER A 412 -11.87 6.77 -2.68
C SER A 412 -13.13 7.30 -3.37
N LEU A 413 -13.31 7.06 -4.67
CA LEU A 413 -14.49 7.50 -5.42
C LEU A 413 -15.64 6.47 -5.37
N LYS A 414 -15.40 5.31 -4.75
CA LYS A 414 -16.29 4.13 -4.75
C LYS A 414 -16.86 3.79 -6.14
N SER A 415 -16.08 4.03 -7.19
CA SER A 415 -16.51 3.80 -8.57
C SER A 415 -15.31 3.64 -9.49
N TRP A 416 -15.07 2.42 -9.97
CA TRP A 416 -13.99 2.13 -10.92
C TRP A 416 -14.14 2.86 -12.28
N PRO A 417 -15.34 3.08 -12.85
CA PRO A 417 -15.53 3.99 -13.98
C PRO A 417 -15.11 5.45 -13.72
N ALA A 418 -15.37 5.98 -12.51
CA ALA A 418 -14.94 7.34 -12.16
C ALA A 418 -13.41 7.38 -11.90
N TRP A 419 -12.88 6.37 -11.20
CA TRP A 419 -11.46 6.22 -10.91
C TRP A 419 -10.61 6.18 -12.18
N ARG A 420 -10.97 5.33 -13.15
CA ARG A 420 -10.27 5.23 -14.45
C ARG A 420 -10.34 6.53 -15.23
N ARG A 421 -11.44 7.30 -15.12
CA ARG A 421 -11.58 8.63 -15.73
C ARG A 421 -10.68 9.69 -15.07
N LYS A 422 -10.47 9.61 -13.74
CA LYS A 422 -9.59 10.50 -12.96
C LYS A 422 -8.10 10.18 -13.15
N PHE A 423 -7.76 8.89 -13.22
CA PHE A 423 -6.39 8.40 -13.06
C PHE A 423 -5.80 7.65 -14.28
N GLY A 424 -6.60 7.40 -15.31
CA GLY A 424 -6.21 6.63 -16.49
C GLY A 424 -6.05 5.13 -16.23
N ASP A 425 -5.74 4.40 -17.31
CA ASP A 425 -5.56 2.94 -17.28
C ASP A 425 -4.10 2.51 -17.04
N THR A 426 -3.14 3.42 -17.20
CA THR A 426 -1.71 3.20 -17.01
C THR A 426 -1.39 2.87 -15.56
N GLY A 427 -0.67 1.77 -15.30
CA GLY A 427 -0.24 1.35 -13.96
C GLY A 427 -1.15 0.33 -13.27
N ILE A 428 -2.41 0.14 -13.72
CA ILE A 428 -3.34 -0.87 -13.16
C ILE A 428 -2.69 -2.26 -13.03
N ARG A 429 -1.92 -2.69 -14.04
CA ARG A 429 -1.17 -3.95 -14.01
C ARG A 429 -0.15 -4.02 -12.85
N ASN A 430 0.65 -2.98 -12.69
CA ASN A 430 1.84 -3.03 -11.84
C ASN A 430 1.49 -2.61 -10.41
N ASP A 431 0.89 -1.44 -10.27
CA ASP A 431 0.59 -0.73 -9.02
C ASP A 431 -0.47 -1.46 -8.16
N ILE A 432 -1.33 -2.28 -8.79
CA ILE A 432 -2.41 -3.03 -8.14
C ILE A 432 -2.15 -4.53 -8.25
N PHE A 433 -2.23 -5.10 -9.46
CA PHE A 433 -2.29 -6.55 -9.61
C PHE A 433 -0.97 -7.27 -9.33
N ILE A 434 0.16 -6.78 -9.84
CA ILE A 434 1.48 -7.36 -9.51
C ILE A 434 1.80 -7.13 -8.03
N THR A 435 1.55 -5.94 -7.49
CA THR A 435 1.74 -5.63 -6.06
C THR A 435 1.06 -6.63 -5.13
N VAL A 436 -0.22 -6.95 -5.38
CA VAL A 436 -0.95 -7.92 -4.55
C VAL A 436 -0.50 -9.36 -4.83
N LYS A 437 -0.17 -9.70 -6.09
CA LYS A 437 0.35 -11.04 -6.42
C LYS A 437 1.66 -11.36 -5.70
N GLN A 438 2.53 -10.36 -5.52
CA GLN A 438 3.86 -10.54 -4.90
C GLN A 438 3.81 -11.07 -3.45
N ILE A 439 2.71 -10.88 -2.74
CA ILE A 439 2.49 -11.41 -1.37
C ILE A 439 2.54 -12.94 -1.32
N PHE A 440 2.19 -13.59 -2.43
CA PHE A 440 2.18 -15.05 -2.60
C PHE A 440 3.37 -15.54 -3.45
N THR A 441 4.47 -14.78 -3.49
CA THR A 441 5.72 -15.20 -4.14
C THR A 441 6.25 -16.49 -3.50
N GLY A 442 6.51 -17.51 -4.31
CA GLY A 442 6.92 -18.84 -3.86
C GLY A 442 5.85 -19.92 -4.02
N TYR A 443 4.59 -19.53 -4.28
CA TYR A 443 3.49 -20.44 -4.60
C TYR A 443 3.15 -20.38 -6.11
N ASP A 444 2.49 -21.43 -6.61
CA ASP A 444 1.86 -21.42 -7.94
C ASP A 444 0.57 -20.60 -7.89
N VAL A 445 0.62 -19.33 -8.27
CA VAL A 445 -0.52 -18.40 -8.19
C VAL A 445 -1.26 -18.32 -9.51
N ARG A 446 -2.51 -18.79 -9.51
CA ARG A 446 -3.47 -18.68 -10.62
C ARG A 446 -4.42 -17.52 -10.36
N VAL A 447 -4.53 -16.60 -11.31
CA VAL A 447 -5.22 -15.32 -11.14
C VAL A 447 -6.62 -15.36 -11.74
N VAL A 448 -7.57 -14.78 -11.02
CA VAL A 448 -8.92 -14.49 -11.53
C VAL A 448 -9.19 -12.99 -11.46
N PHE A 449 -9.72 -12.41 -12.53
CA PHE A 449 -10.26 -11.04 -12.51
C PHE A 449 -11.79 -11.06 -12.54
N THR A 450 -12.43 -10.50 -11.52
CA THR A 450 -13.89 -10.37 -11.47
C THR A 450 -14.34 -9.12 -10.69
N GLY A 451 -15.65 -8.91 -10.64
CA GLY A 451 -16.28 -7.79 -9.96
C GLY A 451 -17.71 -7.58 -10.42
N HIS A 452 -18.53 -7.04 -9.53
CA HIS A 452 -19.93 -6.68 -9.80
C HIS A 452 -20.07 -5.22 -10.21
N SER A 453 -21.06 -4.90 -11.04
CA SER A 453 -21.40 -3.52 -11.43
C SER A 453 -20.15 -2.71 -11.83
N GLY A 454 -19.89 -1.59 -11.13
CA GLY A 454 -18.66 -0.79 -11.17
C GLY A 454 -17.37 -1.55 -11.44
N GLY A 455 -17.19 -2.69 -10.75
CA GLY A 455 -15.95 -3.44 -10.66
C GLY A 455 -15.38 -3.92 -11.99
N GLY A 456 -16.23 -4.43 -12.90
CA GLY A 456 -15.79 -4.94 -14.20
C GLY A 456 -15.08 -3.91 -15.07
N SER A 457 -15.29 -2.62 -14.79
CA SER A 457 -14.54 -1.52 -15.39
C SER A 457 -13.03 -1.61 -15.11
N LEU A 458 -12.59 -2.04 -13.93
CA LEU A 458 -11.16 -2.18 -13.61
C LEU A 458 -10.48 -3.24 -14.48
N THR A 459 -11.16 -4.37 -14.71
CA THR A 459 -10.70 -5.43 -15.62
C THR A 459 -10.48 -4.88 -17.03
N PHE A 460 -11.41 -4.08 -17.58
CA PHE A 460 -11.19 -3.43 -18.87
C PHE A 460 -10.11 -2.34 -18.85
N GLY A 461 -9.85 -1.71 -17.70
CA GLY A 461 -8.69 -0.83 -17.55
C GLY A 461 -7.36 -1.56 -17.73
N LEU A 462 -7.24 -2.75 -17.14
CA LEU A 462 -6.10 -3.64 -17.40
C LEU A 462 -6.03 -4.06 -18.87
N LEU A 463 -7.16 -4.49 -19.47
CA LEU A 463 -7.18 -4.91 -20.87
C LEU A 463 -6.89 -3.77 -21.85
N ASN A 464 -7.14 -2.51 -21.48
CA ASN A 464 -6.71 -1.35 -22.24
C ASN A 464 -5.19 -1.17 -22.19
N SER A 465 -4.58 -1.09 -20.99
CA SER A 465 -3.17 -0.73 -20.82
C SER A 465 -2.17 -1.87 -20.97
N ALA A 466 -2.60 -3.14 -20.85
CA ALA A 466 -1.73 -4.30 -21.12
C ALA A 466 -1.72 -4.66 -22.61
N ALA A 467 -0.59 -5.18 -23.12
CA ALA A 467 -0.48 -5.67 -24.50
C ALA A 467 -1.45 -6.85 -24.78
N GLY A 468 -1.64 -7.72 -23.80
CA GLY A 468 -2.60 -8.83 -23.79
C GLY A 468 -2.93 -9.25 -22.36
N VAL A 469 -3.80 -10.24 -22.20
CA VAL A 469 -4.09 -10.83 -20.88
C VAL A 469 -2.82 -11.51 -20.34
N PRO A 470 -2.46 -11.34 -19.05
CA PRO A 470 -1.36 -12.09 -18.43
C PRO A 470 -1.58 -13.61 -18.53
N SER A 471 -0.52 -14.39 -18.75
CA SER A 471 -0.60 -15.85 -18.94
C SER A 471 -0.93 -16.63 -17.66
N ASP A 472 -0.79 -15.99 -16.51
CA ASP A 472 -1.14 -16.48 -15.17
C ASP A 472 -2.62 -16.26 -14.81
N VAL A 473 -3.40 -15.62 -15.69
CA VAL A 473 -4.85 -15.42 -15.52
C VAL A 473 -5.59 -16.60 -16.14
N GLU A 474 -6.19 -17.44 -15.30
CA GLU A 474 -6.99 -18.58 -15.77
C GLU A 474 -8.47 -18.21 -15.95
N ARG A 475 -8.95 -17.14 -15.31
CA ARG A 475 -10.37 -16.76 -15.41
C ARG A 475 -10.61 -15.26 -15.45
N ILE A 476 -11.54 -14.84 -16.30
CA ILE A 476 -12.13 -13.50 -16.32
C ILE A 476 -13.64 -13.69 -16.21
N ALA A 477 -14.25 -13.06 -15.21
CA ALA A 477 -15.70 -13.16 -15.00
C ALA A 477 -16.34 -11.79 -14.76
N PHE A 478 -17.40 -11.48 -15.51
CA PHE A 478 -18.17 -10.25 -15.35
C PHE A 478 -19.52 -10.57 -14.70
N LEU A 479 -19.74 -10.05 -13.49
CA LEU A 479 -21.00 -10.18 -12.74
C LEU A 479 -21.83 -8.92 -13.00
N ASP A 480 -22.62 -8.89 -14.07
CA ASP A 480 -23.41 -7.71 -14.48
C ASP A 480 -22.56 -6.43 -14.57
N SER A 481 -21.36 -6.57 -15.14
CA SER A 481 -20.28 -5.59 -15.05
C SER A 481 -19.49 -5.39 -16.35
N ASN A 482 -19.93 -5.98 -17.47
CA ASN A 482 -19.19 -5.98 -18.72
C ASN A 482 -19.37 -4.72 -19.60
N TYR A 483 -20.08 -3.71 -19.12
CA TYR A 483 -20.56 -2.57 -19.92
C TYR A 483 -19.44 -1.75 -20.61
N ALA A 484 -18.20 -1.81 -20.10
CA ALA A 484 -17.06 -1.13 -20.73
C ALA A 484 -16.41 -1.93 -21.88
N TYR A 485 -17.02 -3.04 -22.32
CA TYR A 485 -16.55 -3.80 -23.48
C TYR A 485 -16.58 -2.97 -24.79
N ALA A 486 -15.49 -3.03 -25.55
CA ALA A 486 -15.36 -2.47 -26.89
C ALA A 486 -14.53 -3.41 -27.78
N THR A 487 -15.07 -3.77 -28.95
CA THR A 487 -14.49 -4.68 -29.94
C THR A 487 -13.04 -4.32 -30.28
N THR A 488 -12.79 -3.03 -30.54
CA THR A 488 -11.48 -2.46 -30.94
C THR A 488 -10.36 -2.70 -29.93
N ASN A 489 -10.69 -2.76 -28.63
CA ASN A 489 -9.71 -2.77 -27.55
C ASN A 489 -9.51 -4.17 -26.97
N HIS A 490 -10.57 -4.99 -26.97
CA HIS A 490 -10.62 -6.21 -26.14
C HIS A 490 -10.72 -7.51 -26.95
N LEU A 491 -11.37 -7.53 -28.11
CA LEU A 491 -11.68 -8.78 -28.83
C LEU A 491 -10.41 -9.59 -29.15
N ALA A 492 -9.40 -8.95 -29.72
CA ALA A 492 -8.14 -9.59 -30.08
C ALA A 492 -7.39 -10.14 -28.85
N LYS A 493 -7.37 -9.38 -27.75
CA LYS A 493 -6.67 -9.75 -26.50
C LYS A 493 -7.34 -10.94 -25.82
N LEU A 494 -8.66 -10.92 -25.73
CA LEU A 494 -9.48 -12.03 -25.19
C LEU A 494 -9.41 -13.27 -26.08
N THR A 495 -9.47 -13.11 -27.41
CA THR A 495 -9.34 -14.22 -28.37
C THR A 495 -7.99 -14.91 -28.27
N HIS A 496 -6.90 -14.14 -28.23
CA HIS A 496 -5.56 -14.69 -28.07
C HIS A 496 -5.43 -15.48 -26.77
N TRP A 497 -5.89 -14.91 -25.66
CA TRP A 497 -5.90 -15.54 -24.35
C TRP A 497 -6.74 -16.83 -24.30
N LEU A 498 -7.97 -16.83 -24.80
CA LEU A 498 -8.86 -18.01 -24.83
C LEU A 498 -8.31 -19.17 -25.69
N LYS A 499 -7.47 -18.85 -26.69
CA LYS A 499 -6.74 -19.81 -27.53
C LYS A 499 -5.40 -20.26 -26.93
N ALA A 500 -4.82 -19.52 -25.98
CA ALA A 500 -3.50 -19.78 -25.42
C ALA A 500 -3.46 -20.94 -24.40
N SER A 501 -4.59 -21.27 -23.75
CA SER A 501 -4.67 -22.38 -22.79
C SER A 501 -6.09 -22.93 -22.68
N THR A 502 -6.20 -24.23 -22.40
CA THR A 502 -7.45 -24.90 -22.01
C THR A 502 -7.90 -24.56 -20.59
N ASN A 503 -7.06 -23.95 -19.76
CA ASN A 503 -7.46 -23.48 -18.43
C ASN A 503 -8.19 -22.13 -18.49
N ASN A 504 -8.13 -21.42 -19.61
CA ASN A 504 -8.62 -20.05 -19.70
C ASN A 504 -10.14 -20.03 -19.89
N ASN A 505 -10.84 -19.42 -18.92
CA ASN A 505 -12.30 -19.41 -18.78
C ASN A 505 -12.87 -17.99 -18.76
N LEU A 506 -13.84 -17.70 -19.65
CA LEU A 506 -14.57 -16.43 -19.71
C LEU A 506 -16.04 -16.65 -19.31
N THR A 507 -16.49 -15.96 -18.27
CA THR A 507 -17.90 -15.96 -17.85
C THR A 507 -18.48 -14.55 -17.92
N VAL A 508 -19.66 -14.43 -18.54
CA VAL A 508 -20.42 -13.18 -18.58
C VAL A 508 -21.82 -13.45 -18.04
N LEU A 509 -22.13 -12.86 -16.89
CA LEU A 509 -23.45 -12.86 -16.29
C LEU A 509 -24.08 -11.50 -16.55
N ALA A 510 -25.32 -11.47 -17.05
CA ALA A 510 -26.09 -10.24 -17.17
C ALA A 510 -27.60 -10.50 -17.07
N TYR A 511 -28.36 -9.44 -16.79
CA TYR A 511 -29.80 -9.42 -17.03
C TYR A 511 -30.16 -8.42 -18.12
N ASP A 512 -31.40 -8.47 -18.61
CA ASP A 512 -31.95 -7.46 -19.52
C ASP A 512 -32.21 -6.15 -18.76
N ASP A 513 -31.13 -5.38 -18.61
CA ASP A 513 -31.09 -4.02 -18.08
C ASP A 513 -31.62 -2.97 -19.07
N ALA A 514 -31.74 -3.32 -20.35
CA ALA A 514 -32.30 -2.47 -21.40
C ALA A 514 -33.84 -2.36 -21.31
N ASN A 515 -34.54 -3.45 -20.95
CA ASN A 515 -35.98 -3.47 -20.70
C ASN A 515 -36.35 -3.08 -19.25
N ALA A 516 -35.37 -2.90 -18.36
CA ALA A 516 -35.58 -2.58 -16.95
C ALA A 516 -36.05 -1.13 -16.74
N LEU A 517 -36.95 -0.92 -15.76
CA LEU A 517 -37.49 0.40 -15.44
C LEU A 517 -37.26 0.79 -13.98
N LEU A 518 -36.72 2.00 -13.78
CA LEU A 518 -36.65 2.70 -12.49
C LEU A 518 -37.72 3.80 -12.50
N GLU A 519 -38.66 3.77 -11.55
CA GLU A 519 -39.81 4.70 -11.49
C GLU A 519 -40.60 4.80 -12.82
N GLY A 520 -40.71 3.68 -13.55
CA GLY A 520 -41.37 3.60 -14.85
C GLY A 520 -40.55 4.14 -16.03
N LYS A 521 -39.29 4.55 -15.83
CA LYS A 521 -38.39 5.11 -16.85
C LYS A 521 -37.20 4.18 -17.08
N SER A 522 -36.73 4.10 -18.33
CA SER A 522 -35.43 3.50 -18.61
C SER A 522 -34.30 4.39 -18.05
N PHE A 523 -33.26 3.76 -17.53
CA PHE A 523 -32.09 4.41 -16.91
C PHE A 523 -30.76 4.02 -17.59
N VAL A 524 -30.82 3.14 -18.59
CA VAL A 524 -29.69 2.57 -19.34
C VAL A 524 -30.11 2.37 -20.80
N SER A 525 -29.25 2.72 -21.78
CA SER A 525 -29.56 2.48 -23.20
C SER A 525 -29.28 1.03 -23.62
N ALA A 526 -30.00 0.57 -24.64
CA ALA A 526 -29.93 -0.82 -25.12
C ALA A 526 -28.52 -1.27 -25.55
N GLU A 527 -27.66 -0.35 -25.98
CA GLU A 527 -26.26 -0.58 -26.37
C GLU A 527 -25.24 -0.15 -25.31
N GLY A 528 -25.69 0.53 -24.26
CA GLY A 528 -24.88 0.99 -23.13
C GLY A 528 -24.85 0.01 -21.96
N GLY A 529 -25.96 -0.72 -21.77
CA GLY A 529 -26.15 -1.68 -20.68
C GLY A 529 -25.34 -2.96 -20.77
N THR A 530 -25.34 -3.72 -19.68
CA THR A 530 -24.73 -5.05 -19.59
C THR A 530 -25.39 -6.01 -20.56
N TRP A 531 -26.69 -5.89 -20.82
CA TRP A 531 -27.41 -6.68 -21.82
C TRP A 531 -26.85 -6.46 -23.23
N GLY A 532 -26.78 -5.19 -23.66
CA GLY A 532 -26.27 -4.81 -24.98
C GLY A 532 -24.80 -5.15 -25.18
N ARG A 533 -23.98 -4.93 -24.14
CA ARG A 533 -22.54 -5.18 -24.17
C ARG A 533 -22.22 -6.68 -24.11
N SER A 534 -23.04 -7.47 -23.42
CA SER A 534 -23.02 -8.93 -23.51
C SER A 534 -23.35 -9.42 -24.92
N HIS A 535 -24.42 -8.91 -25.54
CA HIS A 535 -24.77 -9.29 -26.92
C HIS A 535 -23.72 -8.82 -27.94
N ALA A 536 -23.05 -7.68 -27.73
CA ALA A 536 -21.93 -7.27 -28.58
C ALA A 536 -20.73 -8.21 -28.45
N MET A 537 -20.31 -8.50 -27.22
CA MET A 537 -19.19 -9.40 -26.92
C MET A 537 -19.45 -10.84 -27.38
N LEU A 538 -20.69 -11.32 -27.26
CA LEU A 538 -21.14 -12.63 -27.76
C LEU A 538 -21.11 -12.71 -29.29
N ARG A 539 -21.60 -11.68 -30.00
CA ARG A 539 -21.48 -11.63 -31.48
C ARG A 539 -20.03 -11.63 -31.93
N ASP A 540 -19.21 -10.78 -31.33
CA ASP A 540 -17.80 -10.62 -31.67
C ASP A 540 -17.01 -11.92 -31.47
N LEU A 541 -17.23 -12.62 -30.35
CA LEU A 541 -16.61 -13.93 -30.08
C LEU A 541 -17.23 -15.04 -30.93
N GLY A 542 -18.52 -14.94 -31.30
CA GLY A 542 -19.23 -15.91 -32.12
C GLY A 542 -18.76 -15.99 -33.59
N VAL A 543 -18.08 -14.96 -34.08
CA VAL A 543 -17.35 -14.99 -35.37
C VAL A 543 -16.10 -15.88 -35.30
N ILE A 544 -15.59 -16.16 -34.09
CA ILE A 544 -14.27 -16.76 -33.84
C ILE A 544 -14.38 -18.15 -33.20
N PHE A 545 -15.42 -18.38 -32.41
CA PHE A 545 -15.69 -19.62 -31.68
C PHE A 545 -17.16 -20.03 -31.91
N PRO A 546 -17.44 -21.29 -32.29
CA PRO A 546 -18.83 -21.74 -32.44
C PRO A 546 -19.51 -21.82 -31.07
N PHE A 547 -20.67 -21.14 -30.94
CA PHE A 547 -21.50 -21.19 -29.74
C PHE A 547 -22.70 -22.12 -29.91
N THR A 548 -22.92 -22.98 -28.91
CA THR A 548 -24.21 -23.64 -28.68
C THR A 548 -25.07 -22.74 -27.80
N SER A 549 -26.37 -22.66 -28.07
CA SER A 549 -27.31 -21.81 -27.32
C SER A 549 -28.48 -22.63 -26.79
N MET A 550 -28.86 -22.39 -25.54
CA MET A 550 -30.01 -23.01 -24.88
C MET A 550 -30.77 -21.94 -24.07
N THR A 551 -32.09 -22.04 -24.01
CA THR A 551 -32.92 -21.22 -23.11
C THR A 551 -33.65 -22.13 -22.15
N ASN A 552 -33.61 -21.83 -20.85
CA ASN A 552 -34.40 -22.49 -19.82
C ASN A 552 -35.20 -21.43 -19.06
N ASP A 553 -36.54 -21.53 -19.10
CA ASP A 553 -37.44 -20.45 -18.71
C ASP A 553 -37.01 -19.11 -19.37
N THR A 554 -36.60 -18.14 -18.58
CA THR A 554 -36.16 -16.80 -18.99
C THR A 554 -34.63 -16.62 -18.93
N LEU A 555 -33.86 -17.70 -18.74
CA LEU A 555 -32.40 -17.67 -18.75
C LEU A 555 -31.86 -18.24 -20.07
N ARG A 556 -31.19 -17.39 -20.87
CA ARG A 556 -30.44 -17.81 -22.05
C ARG A 556 -29.00 -18.14 -21.65
N THR A 557 -28.52 -19.31 -22.05
CA THR A 557 -27.14 -19.75 -21.84
C THR A 557 -26.50 -20.02 -23.19
N HIS A 558 -25.42 -19.31 -23.49
CA HIS A 558 -24.62 -19.51 -24.70
C HIS A 558 -23.24 -20.02 -24.30
N THR A 559 -22.84 -21.18 -24.80
CA THR A 559 -21.57 -21.85 -24.45
C THR A 559 -20.67 -22.09 -25.66
N ALA A 560 -19.37 -21.92 -25.49
CA ALA A 560 -18.35 -22.27 -26.49
C ALA A 560 -17.08 -22.81 -25.82
N LEU A 561 -16.22 -23.46 -26.61
CA LEU A 561 -14.98 -24.11 -26.14
C LEU A 561 -15.22 -25.04 -24.94
N ASP A 562 -16.15 -25.99 -25.10
CA ASP A 562 -16.46 -27.03 -24.10
C ASP A 562 -16.88 -26.46 -22.73
N GLY A 563 -17.64 -25.35 -22.76
CA GLY A 563 -18.14 -24.67 -21.56
C GLY A 563 -17.16 -23.67 -20.93
N ARG A 564 -15.99 -23.44 -21.53
CA ARG A 564 -15.02 -22.45 -21.03
C ARG A 564 -15.36 -21.00 -21.37
N ILE A 565 -16.16 -20.76 -22.41
CA ILE A 565 -16.79 -19.46 -22.62
C ILE A 565 -18.28 -19.63 -22.35
N GLN A 566 -18.83 -18.89 -21.39
CA GLN A 566 -20.28 -18.89 -21.15
C GLN A 566 -20.84 -17.47 -20.98
N PHE A 567 -21.99 -17.24 -21.61
CA PHE A 567 -22.85 -16.08 -21.40
C PHE A 567 -24.17 -16.55 -20.81
N LEU A 568 -24.50 -16.11 -19.60
CA LEU A 568 -25.75 -16.42 -18.92
C LEU A 568 -26.57 -15.13 -18.78
N LEU A 569 -27.57 -15.00 -19.64
CA LEU A 569 -28.29 -13.77 -19.94
C LEU A 569 -29.76 -13.92 -19.52
N LYS A 570 -30.14 -13.29 -18.41
CA LYS A 570 -31.49 -13.37 -17.81
C LYS A 570 -32.43 -12.35 -18.46
N GLU A 571 -33.40 -12.83 -19.23
CA GLU A 571 -34.51 -12.00 -19.75
C GLU A 571 -35.30 -11.38 -18.59
N ASN A 572 -35.90 -10.21 -18.86
CA ASN A 572 -36.58 -9.40 -17.86
C ASN A 572 -37.97 -8.95 -18.35
N PRO A 573 -38.91 -9.88 -18.63
CA PRO A 573 -40.25 -9.54 -19.11
C PRO A 573 -41.00 -8.62 -18.13
N ASP A 574 -40.76 -8.79 -16.84
CA ASP A 574 -41.33 -8.00 -15.75
C ASP A 574 -40.74 -6.59 -15.58
N ARG A 575 -39.69 -6.23 -16.35
CA ARG A 575 -39.00 -4.92 -16.31
C ARG A 575 -38.39 -4.53 -14.95
N LYS A 576 -38.07 -5.52 -14.11
CA LYS A 576 -37.56 -5.35 -12.75
C LYS A 576 -36.09 -4.91 -12.73
N ILE A 577 -35.65 -4.28 -11.65
CA ILE A 577 -34.22 -4.07 -11.37
C ILE A 577 -33.64 -5.37 -10.79
N LEU A 578 -32.91 -6.16 -11.60
CA LEU A 578 -32.29 -7.42 -11.16
C LEU A 578 -30.77 -7.31 -10.96
N HIS A 579 -30.23 -6.09 -10.99
CA HIS A 579 -28.80 -5.78 -10.99
C HIS A 579 -28.02 -6.47 -9.85
N THR A 580 -28.55 -6.42 -8.63
CA THR A 580 -27.95 -7.08 -7.44
C THR A 580 -28.35 -8.54 -7.30
N VAL A 581 -29.51 -8.95 -7.81
CA VAL A 581 -30.11 -10.29 -7.58
C VAL A 581 -29.20 -11.43 -8.07
N GLN A 582 -28.36 -11.17 -9.08
CA GLN A 582 -27.38 -12.15 -9.58
C GLN A 582 -26.32 -12.49 -8.53
N VAL A 583 -25.83 -11.49 -7.78
CA VAL A 583 -24.75 -11.63 -6.78
C VAL A 583 -25.23 -11.79 -5.34
N GLU A 584 -26.48 -11.39 -5.08
CA GLU A 584 -27.26 -11.69 -3.87
C GLU A 584 -27.84 -13.12 -3.88
N ARG A 585 -27.67 -13.81 -5.01
CA ARG A 585 -27.75 -15.27 -5.18
C ARG A 585 -26.35 -15.79 -5.50
N ASN A 586 -26.25 -16.96 -6.12
CA ASN A 586 -24.98 -17.69 -6.22
C ASN A 586 -24.10 -17.22 -7.40
N GLY A 587 -24.16 -15.96 -7.83
CA GLY A 587 -23.47 -15.46 -9.03
C GLY A 587 -21.94 -15.47 -8.94
N PHE A 588 -21.36 -15.14 -7.78
CA PHE A 588 -19.91 -15.21 -7.61
C PHE A 588 -19.45 -16.67 -7.48
N ILE A 589 -20.17 -17.51 -6.72
CA ILE A 589 -19.93 -18.97 -6.69
C ILE A 589 -19.97 -19.55 -8.11
N HIS A 590 -21.04 -19.28 -8.85
CA HIS A 590 -21.23 -19.79 -10.20
C HIS A 590 -20.07 -19.37 -11.09
N ALA A 591 -19.79 -18.07 -11.18
CA ALA A 591 -18.75 -17.55 -12.04
C ALA A 591 -17.35 -18.15 -11.79
N MET A 592 -17.02 -18.52 -10.56
CA MET A 592 -15.74 -19.18 -10.24
C MET A 592 -15.71 -20.68 -10.63
N LEU A 593 -16.88 -21.33 -10.70
CA LEU A 593 -17.04 -22.76 -10.99
C LEU A 593 -17.53 -23.05 -12.42
N THR A 594 -18.00 -22.04 -13.17
CA THR A 594 -18.42 -22.15 -14.58
C THR A 594 -17.31 -22.79 -15.44
N GLY A 595 -17.63 -23.80 -16.24
CA GLY A 595 -16.66 -24.53 -17.06
C GLY A 595 -15.80 -25.53 -16.27
N THR A 596 -16.23 -25.94 -15.05
CA THR A 596 -15.54 -26.95 -14.24
C THR A 596 -16.48 -28.11 -13.85
N PRO A 597 -15.97 -29.29 -13.47
CA PRO A 597 -16.79 -30.41 -12.97
C PRO A 597 -17.56 -30.13 -11.66
N LEU A 598 -17.43 -28.93 -11.08
CA LEU A 598 -18.15 -28.49 -9.89
C LEU A 598 -19.23 -27.44 -10.21
N GLU A 599 -19.44 -27.11 -11.49
CA GLU A 599 -20.54 -26.24 -11.91
C GLU A 599 -21.90 -26.84 -11.51
N GLY A 600 -22.73 -26.06 -10.82
CA GLY A 600 -24.04 -26.49 -10.32
C GLY A 600 -24.00 -27.46 -9.13
N ASN A 601 -22.83 -27.84 -8.62
CA ASN A 601 -22.73 -28.77 -7.51
C ASN A 601 -22.98 -28.07 -6.16
N GLY A 602 -24.11 -28.36 -5.52
CA GLY A 602 -24.51 -27.77 -4.24
C GLY A 602 -25.08 -26.34 -4.32
N TYR A 603 -25.26 -25.78 -5.52
CA TYR A 603 -25.86 -24.47 -5.75
C TYR A 603 -26.52 -24.40 -7.13
N GLU A 604 -27.49 -23.51 -7.29
CA GLU A 604 -28.03 -23.10 -8.60
C GLU A 604 -27.74 -21.61 -8.80
N TYR A 605 -27.26 -21.19 -9.98
CA TYR A 605 -26.84 -19.79 -10.23
C TYR A 605 -27.84 -18.74 -9.73
N LEU A 606 -29.09 -18.81 -10.20
CA LEU A 606 -30.19 -17.92 -9.76
C LEU A 606 -31.15 -18.60 -8.77
N GLY A 607 -30.74 -19.68 -8.12
CA GLY A 607 -31.48 -20.31 -7.03
C GLY A 607 -31.35 -19.58 -5.69
N PRO A 608 -31.84 -20.16 -4.58
CA PRO A 608 -31.66 -19.62 -3.22
C PRO A 608 -30.18 -19.50 -2.83
N ARG A 609 -29.85 -18.61 -1.88
CA ARG A 609 -28.49 -18.44 -1.33
C ARG A 609 -27.94 -19.77 -0.78
N ALA A 610 -27.00 -20.39 -1.49
CA ALA A 610 -26.37 -21.66 -1.10
C ALA A 610 -25.37 -21.49 0.07
N TYR A 611 -25.05 -20.25 0.41
CA TYR A 611 -23.99 -19.86 1.34
C TYR A 611 -24.48 -19.29 2.68
N THR A 612 -25.79 -19.35 2.97
CA THR A 612 -26.40 -18.73 4.16
C THR A 612 -25.70 -19.12 5.48
N ASN A 613 -25.28 -20.38 5.61
CA ASN A 613 -24.57 -20.91 6.79
C ASN A 613 -23.13 -20.38 6.95
N TRP A 614 -22.61 -19.65 5.96
CA TRP A 614 -21.27 -19.06 5.93
C TRP A 614 -21.28 -17.53 6.07
N ILE A 615 -22.45 -16.91 6.22
CA ILE A 615 -22.58 -15.48 6.51
C ILE A 615 -22.01 -15.22 7.92
N ALA A 616 -21.21 -14.18 8.07
CA ALA A 616 -20.64 -13.82 9.36
C ALA A 616 -21.70 -13.19 10.27
N PHE A 617 -21.67 -13.56 11.55
CA PHE A 617 -22.35 -12.79 12.60
C PHE A 617 -21.61 -11.45 12.84
N PRO A 618 -22.23 -10.49 13.53
CA PRO A 618 -21.66 -9.15 13.77
C PRO A 618 -20.46 -9.12 14.71
#